data_AF-A0A929YHU8-F1
#
_entry.id   AF-A0A929YHU8-F1
#
_cell.length_a   1.000
_cell.length_b   1.000
_cell.length_c   1.000
_cell.angle_alpha   90.00
_cell.angle_beta   90.00
_cell.angle_gamma   90.00
#
_symmetry.space_group_name_H-M   'P 1'
#
loop_
_entity.id
_entity.type
_entity.pdbx_description
1 polymer ?
#
loop_
_entity_poly.entity_id
_entity_poly.type
_entity_poly.pdbx_seq_one_letter_code
_entity_poly.pdbx_strand_id
1 'polypeptide(L)' 'MKKNIIVGQSGGPTAAINSSLAGVYRTAKDRGAQKVYGMLHGV' A
#
# COMPACT_ATOMS: atom_id res chain seq x y z
N MET A 1 -17.79 -10.66 -0.75
CA MET A 1 -16.54 -10.54 -1.53
C MET A 1 -15.36 -10.34 -0.59
N LYS A 2 -14.28 -11.13 -0.72
CA LYS A 2 -13.01 -10.83 -0.03
C LYS A 2 -12.38 -9.60 -0.70
N LYS A 3 -12.21 -8.50 0.04
CA LYS A 3 -11.58 -7.26 -0.45
C LYS A 3 -10.15 -7.20 0.06
N ASN A 4 -9.22 -7.82 -0.65
CA ASN A 4 -7.78 -7.72 -0.34
C ASN A 4 -7.12 -6.75 -1.31
N ILE A 5 -6.03 -6.12 -0.88
CA ILE A 5 -5.21 -5.29 -1.76
C ILE A 5 -3.73 -5.62 -1.60
N ILE A 6 -2.95 -5.33 -2.64
CA ILE A 6 -1.48 -5.32 -2.59
C ILE A 6 -1.02 -3.89 -2.87
N VAL A 7 0.02 -3.45 -2.17
CA VAL A 7 0.69 -2.18 -2.39
C VAL A 7 2.19 -2.41 -2.52
N GLY A 8 2.81 -1.76 -3.49
CA GLY A 8 4.24 -1.80 -3.76
C GLY A 8 4.72 -0.47 -4.31
N GLN A 9 6.02 -0.25 -4.27
CA GLN A 9 6.68 0.90 -4.86
C GLN A 9 7.42 0.46 -6.13
N SER A 10 7.55 1.34 -7.11
CA SER A 10 8.46 1.17 -8.25
C SER A 10 9.40 2.36 -8.34
N GLY A 11 10.60 2.14 -8.88
CA GLY A 11 11.64 3.16 -8.97
C GLY A 11 12.36 3.43 -7.65
N GLY A 12 13.12 4.52 -7.61
CA GLY A 12 13.94 4.91 -6.45
C GLY A 12 13.12 5.51 -5.30
N PRO A 13 13.57 5.33 -4.04
CA PRO A 13 12.89 5.94 -2.88
C PRO A 13 12.99 7.46 -2.93
N THR A 14 11.95 8.14 -2.45
CA THR A 14 11.91 9.59 -2.28
C THR A 14 11.50 9.95 -0.85
N ALA A 15 11.77 11.18 -0.41
CA ALA A 15 11.42 11.62 0.94
C ALA A 15 9.92 11.49 1.27
N ALA A 16 9.03 11.53 0.26
CA ALA A 16 7.58 11.50 0.44
C ALA A 16 6.94 10.11 0.25
N ILE A 17 7.68 9.12 -0.27
CA ILE A 17 7.07 7.87 -0.74
C ILE A 17 6.39 7.06 0.38
N ASN A 18 6.89 7.15 1.61
CA ASN A 18 6.30 6.49 2.77
C ASN A 18 4.97 7.12 3.18
N SER A 19 4.83 8.44 3.06
CA SER A 19 3.56 9.13 3.31
C SER A 19 2.50 8.72 2.29
N SER A 20 2.88 8.56 1.02
CA SER A 20 1.99 8.02 -0.02
C SER A 20 1.53 6.59 0.30
N LEU A 21 2.45 5.71 0.70
CA LEU A 21 2.11 4.34 1.13
C LEU A 21 1.16 4.32 2.34
N ALA A 22 1.42 5.18 3.33
CA ALA A 22 0.57 5.30 4.51
C ALA A 22 -0.86 5.73 4.15
N GLY A 23 -1.00 6.66 3.19
CA GLY A 23 -2.30 7.08 2.66
C GLY A 23 -3.07 5.94 1.98
N VAL A 24 -2.39 5.14 1.16
CA VAL A 24 -2.97 3.96 0.50
C VAL A 24 -3.42 2.93 1.55
N TYR A 25 -2.55 2.61 2.51
CA TYR A 25 -2.87 1.67 3.58
C TYR A 25 -4.10 2.11 4.39
N ARG A 26 -4.13 3.38 4.83
CA ARG A 26 -5.25 3.94 5.60
C ARG A 26 -6.55 3.87 4.82
N THR A 27 -6.54 4.33 3.57
CA THR A 27 -7.73 4.30 2.70
C THR A 27 -8.25 2.88 2.49
N ALA A 28 -7.34 1.91 2.35
CA ALA A 28 -7.73 0.51 2.20
C ALA A 28 -8.40 -0.04 3.46
N LYS A 29 -7.85 0.27 4.64
CA LYS A 29 -8.46 -0.09 5.92
C LYS A 29 -9.84 0.54 6.08
N ASP A 30 -9.98 1.84 5.79
CA ASP A 30 -11.24 2.58 5.89
C ASP A 30 -12.31 2.03 4.91
N ARG A 31 -11.89 1.52 3.73
CA ARG A 31 -12.79 0.89 2.74
C ARG A 31 -13.10 -0.59 3.02
N GLY A 32 -12.66 -1.11 4.16
CA GLY A 32 -12.96 -2.48 4.59
C GLY A 32 -12.09 -3.54 3.94
N ALA A 33 -10.83 -3.22 3.59
CA ALA A 33 -9.89 -4.24 3.13
C ALA A 33 -9.61 -5.24 4.26
N GLN A 34 -9.83 -6.53 3.98
CA GLN A 34 -9.58 -7.61 4.94
C GLN A 34 -8.09 -7.79 5.18
N LYS A 35 -7.30 -7.75 4.11
CA LYS A 35 -5.84 -7.85 4.18
C LYS A 35 -5.17 -6.90 3.19
N VAL A 36 -4.11 -6.25 3.66
CA VAL A 36 -3.23 -5.41 2.86
C VAL A 36 -1.87 -6.10 2.80
N TYR A 37 -1.45 -6.47 1.59
CA TYR A 37 -0.13 -7.05 1.34
C TYR A 37 0.85 -5.96 0.91
N GLY A 38 2.08 -6.00 1.41
CA GLY A 38 3.17 -5.14 0.96
C GLY A 38 4.14 -5.90 0.06
N MET A 39 4.64 -5.26 -0.99
CA MET A 39 5.69 -5.83 -1.84
C MET A 39 7.07 -5.53 -1.24
N LEU A 40 7.93 -6.55 -1.22
CA LEU A 40 9.33 -6.42 -0.81
C LEU A 40 10.18 -6.17 -2.05
N HIS A 41 11.11 -5.21 -1.98
CA HIS A 41 11.99 -4.78 -3.08
C HIS A 41 11.30 -4.06 -4.26
N GLY A 42 10.02 -3.73 -4.13
CA GLY A 42 9.26 -3.04 -5.17
C GLY A 42 8.82 -3.95 -6.32
N VAL A 43 8.36 -3.34 -7.40
CA VAL A 43 8.08 -4.01 -8.69
C VAL A 43 9.26 -3.80 -9.63
#